data_AF-A0A259I9Q9-F1
#
_entry.id   AF-A0A259I9Q9-F1
#
_cell.length_a   1.000
_cell.length_b   1.000
_cell.length_c   1.000
_cell.angle_alpha   90.00
_cell.angle_beta   90.00
_cell.angle_gamma   90.00
#
_symmetry.space_group_name_H-M   'P 1'
#
loop_
_entity.id
_entity.type
_entity.pdbx_description
1 polymer ?
#
loop_
_entity_poly.entity_id
_entity_poly.type
_entity_poly.pdbx_seq_one_letter_code
_entity_poly.pdbx_strand_id
1 'polypeptide(L)' 'MAILSDKWIREKALNEGMIEPFVETQRRDGCISYGLSSYGYDARVAREFKIF' A
#
# COMPACT_ATOMS: atom_id res chain seq x y z
N MET A 1 -7.43 -7.88 -17.93
CA MET A 1 -6.75 -7.95 -16.62
C MET A 1 -7.78 -7.69 -15.54
N ALA A 2 -7.75 -8.42 -14.43
CA ALA A 2 -8.65 -8.21 -13.30
C ALA A 2 -7.94 -7.40 -12.19
N ILE A 3 -8.72 -6.72 -11.35
CA ILE A 3 -8.21 -6.12 -10.10
C ILE A 3 -7.93 -7.25 -9.12
N LEU A 4 -6.78 -7.18 -8.45
CA LEU A 4 -6.28 -8.24 -7.57
C LEU A 4 -6.66 -7.95 -6.12
N SER A 5 -6.96 -9.01 -5.36
CA SER A 5 -7.41 -8.90 -3.96
C SER A 5 -6.26 -8.68 -2.99
N ASP A 6 -6.60 -8.25 -1.79
CA ASP A 6 -5.71 -8.08 -0.64
C ASP A 6 -4.81 -9.31 -0.39
N LYS A 7 -5.35 -10.53 -0.50
CA LYS A 7 -4.61 -11.79 -0.33
C LYS A 7 -3.46 -11.91 -1.32
N TRP A 8 -3.75 -11.65 -2.60
CA TRP A 8 -2.75 -11.71 -3.66
C TRP A 8 -1.68 -10.62 -3.45
N ILE A 9 -2.11 -9.39 -3.12
CA ILE A 9 -1.20 -8.26 -2.89
C ILE A 9 -0.26 -8.56 -1.70
N ARG A 10 -0.81 -9.10 -0.61
CA ARG A 10 -0.06 -9.51 0.59
C ARG A 10 1.01 -10.56 0.25
N GLU A 11 0.63 -11.62 -0.47
CA GLU A 11 1.57 -12.68 -0.86
C GLU A 11 2.72 -12.12 -1.68
N LYS A 12 2.42 -11.29 -2.69
CA LYS A 12 3.44 -10.68 -3.55
C LYS A 12 4.33 -9.69 -2.81
N ALA A 13 3.77 -8.90 -1.90
CA ALA A 13 4.57 -7.97 -1.10
C ALA A 13 5.54 -8.71 -0.17
N LEU A 14 5.09 -9.77 0.51
CA LEU A 14 5.90 -10.48 1.50
C LEU A 14 6.92 -11.45 0.89
N ASN A 15 6.54 -12.17 -0.17
CA ASN A 15 7.38 -13.24 -0.72
C ASN A 15 8.25 -12.79 -1.90
N GLU A 16 7.83 -11.76 -2.62
CA GLU A 16 8.50 -11.29 -3.85
C GLU A 16 9.00 -9.83 -3.74
N GLY A 17 8.79 -9.17 -2.59
CA GLY A 17 9.23 -7.77 -2.40
C GLY A 17 8.51 -6.77 -3.30
N MET A 18 7.29 -7.09 -3.75
CA MET A 18 6.53 -6.22 -4.67
C MET A 18 6.28 -4.81 -4.11
N ILE A 19 6.17 -4.67 -2.79
CA ILE A 19 5.96 -3.38 -2.10
C ILE A 19 6.90 -3.34 -0.90
N GLU A 20 7.77 -2.33 -0.84
CA GLU A 20 8.68 -2.13 0.30
C GLU A 20 8.82 -0.64 0.62
N PRO A 21 8.61 -0.22 1.89
CA PRO A 21 8.11 -1.00 3.02
C PRO A 21 6.61 -1.34 2.92
N PHE A 22 6.22 -2.56 3.32
CA PHE A 22 4.83 -3.05 3.29
C PHE A 22 4.12 -2.94 4.64
N VAL A 23 2.82 -2.62 4.61
CA VAL A 23 1.94 -2.51 5.79
C VAL A 23 0.67 -3.33 5.54
N GLU A 24 0.56 -4.47 6.25
CA GLU A 24 -0.45 -5.51 6.00
C GLU A 24 -1.89 -5.10 6.35
N THR A 25 -2.07 -4.10 7.22
CA THR A 25 -3.37 -3.65 7.69
C THR A 25 -3.53 -2.17 7.43
N GLN A 26 -4.75 -1.72 7.13
CA GLN A 26 -5.04 -0.29 7.03
C GLN A 26 -4.72 0.39 8.37
N ARG A 27 -3.72 1.28 8.35
CA ARG A 27 -3.38 2.17 9.47
C ARG A 27 -4.07 3.50 9.27
N ARG A 28 -4.50 4.10 10.36
CA ARG A 28 -5.13 5.43 10.37
C ARG A 28 -4.57 6.21 11.54
N ASP A 29 -3.95 7.33 11.24
CA ASP A 29 -3.53 8.33 12.21
C ASP A 29 -4.14 9.66 11.77
N GLY A 30 -5.30 9.98 12.33
CA GLY A 30 -6.15 11.07 11.85
C GLY A 30 -6.98 10.70 10.61
N CYS A 31 -7.08 11.61 9.64
CA CYS A 31 -8.00 11.48 8.52
C CYS A 31 -7.48 10.63 7.34
N ILE A 32 -6.15 10.55 7.16
CA ILE A 32 -5.54 9.89 5.99
C ILE A 32 -5.03 8.51 6.40
N SER A 33 -5.58 7.46 5.79
CA SER A 33 -5.15 6.08 5.98
C SER A 33 -4.08 5.64 4.98
N TYR A 34 -3.38 4.57 5.30
CA TYR A 34 -2.45 3.89 4.39
C TYR A 34 -2.36 2.39 4.68
N GLY A 35 -1.78 1.63 3.75
CA GLY A 35 -1.61 0.18 3.86
C GLY A 35 -2.57 -0.63 2.99
N LEU A 36 -2.62 -1.93 3.23
CA LEU A 36 -3.42 -2.86 2.42
C LEU A 36 -4.93 -2.66 2.60
N SER A 37 -5.64 -2.63 1.47
CA SER A 37 -7.10 -2.57 1.35
C SER A 37 -7.62 -3.77 0.55
N SER A 38 -8.94 -3.98 0.51
CA SER A 38 -9.56 -5.21 -0.02
C SER A 38 -9.15 -5.57 -1.46
N TYR A 39 -8.90 -4.57 -2.29
CA TYR A 39 -8.53 -4.72 -3.71
C TYR A 39 -7.48 -3.69 -4.15
N GLY A 40 -6.62 -3.26 -3.22
CA GLY A 40 -5.63 -2.23 -3.48
C GLY A 40 -4.70 -1.98 -2.32
N TYR A 41 -3.77 -1.05 -2.50
CA TYR A 41 -2.81 -0.65 -1.47
C TYR A 41 -2.69 0.87 -1.44
N ASP A 42 -2.98 1.46 -0.29
CA ASP A 42 -2.91 2.91 -0.07
C ASP A 42 -1.45 3.29 0.22
N ALA A 43 -0.76 3.85 -0.78
CA ALA A 43 0.62 4.30 -0.66
C ALA A 43 0.76 5.61 0.14
N ARG A 44 1.96 5.85 0.67
CA ARG A 44 2.31 7.11 1.36
C ARG A 44 3.15 7.99 0.45
N VAL A 45 3.01 9.30 0.62
CA VAL A 45 3.83 10.30 -0.07
C VAL A 45 5.09 10.59 0.74
N ALA A 46 6.25 10.69 0.08
CA ALA A 46 7.50 11.08 0.70
C ALA A 46 7.51 12.57 1.07
N ARG A 47 8.50 13.00 1.87
CA ARG A 47 8.63 14.42 2.27
C ARG A 47 9.30 15.31 1.22
N GLU A 48 9.66 14.76 0.07
CA GLU A 48 10.37 15.45 -0.99
C GLU A 48 9.39 15.84 -2.11
N PHE A 49 9.30 17.14 -2.39
CA PHE A 49 8.37 17.69 -3.37
C PHE A 49 9.11 18.63 -4.33
N LYS A 50 8.71 18.63 -5.59
CA LYS A 50 9.15 19.59 -6.60
C LYS A 50 7.97 20.51 -6.95
N ILE A 51 8.11 21.79 -6.68
CA ILE A 51 7.10 22.83 -6.90
C ILE A 51 7.54 23.69 -8.08
N PHE A 52 6.65 23.93 -9.04
CA PHE A 52 6.89 24.69 -10.28
C PHE A 52 6.22 26.06 -10.22
#